data_AF-A0A3Q8U4K2-F1
#
_entry.id   AF-A0A3Q8U4K2-F1
#
_cell.length_a   1.000
_cell.length_b   1.000
_cell.length_c   1.000
_cell.angle_alpha   90.00
_cell.angle_beta   90.00
_cell.angle_gamma   90.00
#
_symmetry.space_group_name_H-M   'P 1'
#
loop_
_entity.id
_entity.type
_entity.pdbx_description
1 polymer ?
#
loop_
_entity_poly.entity_id
_entity_poly.type
_entity_poly.pdbx_seq_one_letter_code
_entity_poly.pdbx_strand_id
1 'polypeptide(L)'
;MAREPSKSGNELQGAVEGLLASPLFVKSRRLGSLLSYLAQRSQQGGEGIPSEYDIGIAVFRRDPAVYCTGDDPVVRVQIGRLRRKLADYYATHGAHEPLRLSVPAGGYRLCCERWGAPLADGRPAVLCVRPFSCLTSLGGAFARGLGEELCDLLFHGFERASVRVRLPRGAPTPGELTHEHAYLLEGSVRAEANRVRVAVRLLDVGAGSLLWSARFDRGGPLLIATEQELAEAICHCVIGQFVRHAG
;
A
#
# COMPACT_ATOMS: atom_id res chain seq x y z
N MET A 1 -9.78 -31.20 12.64
CA MET A 1 -10.14 -29.89 13.21
C MET A 1 -9.95 -28.84 12.13
N ALA A 2 -11.03 -28.42 11.48
CA ALA A 2 -10.99 -27.37 10.47
C ALA A 2 -10.80 -26.02 11.17
N ARG A 3 -9.71 -25.33 10.82
CA ARG A 3 -9.42 -23.97 11.29
C ARG A 3 -10.49 -23.08 10.67
N GLU A 4 -11.39 -22.51 11.48
CA GLU A 4 -12.38 -21.55 11.00
C GLU A 4 -11.65 -20.41 10.25
N PRO A 5 -12.07 -20.07 9.01
CA PRO A 5 -11.44 -18.97 8.30
C PRO A 5 -11.62 -17.70 9.12
N SER A 6 -10.51 -17.00 9.41
CA SER A 6 -10.58 -15.75 10.16
C SER A 6 -11.53 -14.78 9.44
N LYS A 7 -12.24 -13.95 10.21
CA LYS A 7 -13.22 -12.97 9.69
C LYS A 7 -12.67 -12.15 8.50
N SER A 8 -11.37 -11.81 8.54
CA SER A 8 -10.65 -11.10 7.47
C SER A 8 -10.44 -11.94 6.20
N GLY A 9 -10.29 -13.26 6.31
CA GLY A 9 -10.22 -14.16 5.16
C GLY A 9 -11.53 -14.21 4.39
N ASN A 10 -12.67 -14.26 5.10
CA ASN A 10 -13.99 -14.27 4.47
C ASN A 10 -14.31 -12.94 3.74
N GLU A 11 -13.94 -11.81 4.34
CA GLU A 11 -14.09 -10.48 3.73
C GLU A 11 -13.25 -10.32 2.44
N LEU A 12 -11.99 -10.77 2.45
CA LEU A 12 -11.12 -10.74 1.28
C LEU A 12 -11.70 -11.59 0.13
N GLN A 13 -12.18 -12.79 0.45
CA GLN A 13 -12.75 -13.69 -0.56
C GLN A 13 -14.00 -13.08 -1.20
N GLY A 14 -14.90 -12.52 -0.39
CA GLY A 14 -16.10 -11.84 -0.91
C GLY A 14 -15.77 -10.63 -1.80
N ALA A 15 -14.77 -9.82 -1.41
CA ALA A 15 -14.32 -8.69 -2.23
C ALA A 15 -13.73 -9.16 -3.58
N VAL A 16 -12.94 -10.24 -3.57
CA VAL A 16 -12.39 -10.82 -4.81
C VAL A 16 -13.50 -11.35 -5.70
N GLU A 17 -14.48 -12.06 -5.15
CA GLU A 17 -15.61 -12.60 -5.90
C GLU A 17 -16.44 -11.51 -6.58
N GLY A 18 -16.78 -10.44 -5.83
CA GLY A 18 -17.47 -9.28 -6.39
C GLY A 18 -16.67 -8.62 -7.53
N LEU A 19 -15.36 -8.46 -7.32
CA LEU A 19 -14.48 -7.87 -8.31
C LEU A 19 -14.35 -8.75 -9.55
N LEU A 20 -14.23 -10.07 -9.42
CA LEU A 20 -14.19 -11.02 -10.54
C LEU A 20 -15.49 -11.06 -11.35
N ALA A 21 -16.64 -10.84 -10.70
CA ALA A 21 -17.93 -10.73 -11.36
C ALA A 21 -18.13 -9.40 -12.09
N SER A 22 -17.28 -8.39 -11.84
CA SER A 22 -17.42 -7.07 -12.45
C SER A 22 -17.22 -7.08 -13.97
N PRO A 23 -17.84 -6.12 -14.70
CA PRO A 23 -17.67 -5.98 -16.16
C PRO A 23 -16.21 -5.84 -16.59
N LEU A 24 -15.38 -5.24 -15.72
CA LEU A 24 -13.95 -5.10 -15.98
C LEU A 24 -13.27 -6.47 -15.95
N PHE A 25 -13.49 -7.30 -14.94
CA PHE A 25 -12.73 -8.54 -14.75
C PHE A 25 -13.32 -9.79 -15.41
N VAL A 26 -14.64 -9.86 -15.60
CA VAL A 26 -15.33 -11.05 -16.13
C VAL A 26 -14.78 -11.52 -17.48
N LYS A 27 -14.28 -10.60 -18.30
CA LYS A 27 -13.69 -10.91 -19.63
C LYS A 27 -12.25 -11.44 -19.57
N SER A 28 -11.56 -11.37 -18.43
CA SER A 28 -10.12 -11.66 -18.32
C SER A 28 -9.81 -12.83 -17.38
N ARG A 29 -9.86 -14.05 -17.93
CA ARG A 29 -9.55 -15.29 -17.20
C ARG A 29 -8.15 -15.30 -16.57
N ARG A 30 -7.13 -14.76 -17.28
CA ARG A 30 -5.74 -14.71 -16.78
C ARG A 30 -5.59 -13.79 -15.56
N LEU A 31 -6.13 -12.56 -15.63
CA LEU A 31 -6.08 -11.64 -14.49
C LEU A 31 -6.91 -12.14 -13.32
N GLY A 32 -8.04 -12.80 -13.58
CA GLY A 32 -8.84 -13.41 -12.53
C GLY A 32 -8.13 -14.55 -11.82
N SER A 33 -7.42 -15.41 -12.58
CA SER A 33 -6.60 -16.49 -12.01
C SER A 33 -5.46 -15.94 -11.16
N LEU A 34 -4.80 -14.87 -11.63
CA LEU A 34 -3.75 -14.18 -10.87
C LEU A 34 -4.29 -13.58 -9.58
N LEU A 35 -5.38 -12.82 -9.63
CA LEU A 35 -5.98 -12.20 -8.45
C LEU A 35 -6.40 -13.24 -7.41
N SER A 36 -7.04 -14.33 -7.85
CA SER A 36 -7.47 -15.43 -6.97
C SER A 36 -6.27 -16.10 -6.29
N TYR A 37 -5.21 -16.36 -7.06
CA TYR A 37 -3.97 -16.93 -6.51
C TYR A 37 -3.34 -16.02 -5.44
N LEU A 38 -3.27 -14.71 -5.71
CA LEU A 38 -2.72 -13.76 -4.73
C LEU A 38 -3.58 -13.66 -3.47
N ALA A 39 -4.91 -13.69 -3.61
CA ALA A 39 -5.83 -13.68 -2.47
C ALA A 39 -5.65 -14.91 -1.57
N GLN A 40 -5.57 -16.10 -2.18
CA GLN A 40 -5.33 -17.35 -1.47
C GLN A 40 -4.00 -17.32 -0.72
N ARG A 41 -2.93 -16.84 -1.36
CA ARG A 41 -1.61 -16.68 -0.71
C ARG A 41 -1.65 -15.68 0.45
N SER A 42 -2.39 -14.58 0.33
CA SER A 42 -2.53 -13.59 1.40
C SER A 42 -3.28 -14.12 2.64
N GLN A 43 -4.20 -15.08 2.48
CA GLN A 43 -4.95 -15.68 3.59
C GLN A 43 -4.16 -16.73 4.38
N GLN A 44 -3.21 -17.43 3.75
CA GLN A 44 -2.48 -18.54 4.37
C GLN A 44 -1.48 -18.08 5.45
N GLY A 45 -1.21 -16.78 5.57
CA GLY A 45 -0.63 -16.15 6.77
C GLY A 45 0.76 -16.62 7.22
N GLY A 46 1.46 -17.46 6.45
CA GLY A 46 2.69 -18.12 6.91
C GLY A 46 3.81 -18.27 5.88
N GLU A 47 3.49 -18.30 4.57
CA GLU A 47 4.52 -18.25 3.52
C GLU A 47 4.61 -16.82 2.98
N GLY A 48 5.84 -16.33 2.77
CA GLY A 48 6.12 -14.95 2.40
C GLY A 48 5.43 -14.47 1.12
N ILE A 49 5.66 -13.20 0.77
CA ILE A 49 5.22 -12.60 -0.49
C ILE A 49 5.54 -13.57 -1.64
N PRO A 50 4.56 -13.98 -2.47
CA PRO A 50 4.82 -14.98 -3.50
C PRO A 50 5.91 -14.46 -4.44
N SER A 51 6.91 -15.29 -4.73
CA SER A 51 7.98 -14.88 -5.64
C SER A 51 7.45 -14.81 -7.07
N GLU A 52 8.12 -14.05 -7.94
CA GLU A 52 7.80 -14.00 -9.36
C GLU A 52 7.81 -15.41 -9.98
N TYR A 53 8.78 -16.23 -9.58
CA TYR A 53 8.95 -17.60 -10.05
C TYR A 53 7.73 -18.47 -9.70
N ASP A 54 7.27 -18.42 -8.45
CA ASP A 54 6.12 -19.20 -7.97
C ASP A 54 4.84 -18.84 -8.73
N ILE A 55 4.64 -17.54 -9.01
CA ILE A 55 3.48 -17.06 -9.77
C ILE A 55 3.55 -17.55 -11.21
N GLY A 56 4.74 -17.50 -11.83
CA GLY A 56 4.97 -18.00 -13.18
C GLY A 56 4.57 -19.47 -13.35
N ILE A 57 4.92 -20.32 -12.39
CA ILE A 57 4.55 -21.73 -12.42
C ILE A 57 3.07 -21.92 -12.07
N ALA A 58 2.63 -21.40 -10.92
CA ALA A 58 1.30 -21.69 -10.38
C ALA A 58 0.15 -21.10 -11.22
N VAL A 59 0.35 -19.91 -11.78
CA VAL A 59 -0.71 -19.18 -12.53
C VAL A 59 -0.48 -19.26 -14.03
N PHE A 60 0.77 -19.06 -14.49
CA PHE A 60 1.10 -19.01 -15.90
C PHE A 60 1.56 -20.34 -16.49
N ARG A 61 1.64 -21.40 -15.67
CA ARG A 61 2.02 -22.76 -16.07
C ARG A 61 3.34 -22.80 -16.82
N ARG A 62 4.29 -21.95 -16.41
CA ARG A 62 5.65 -21.99 -16.94
C ARG A 62 6.35 -23.25 -16.44
N ASP A 63 7.17 -23.82 -17.31
CA ASP A 63 7.91 -25.03 -17.01
C ASP A 63 9.06 -24.71 -16.02
N PRO A 64 9.06 -25.30 -14.80
CA PRO A 64 10.08 -25.07 -13.80
C PRO A 64 11.51 -25.34 -14.29
N ALA A 65 11.70 -26.23 -15.26
CA ALA A 65 13.01 -26.64 -15.77
C ALA A 65 13.68 -25.57 -16.65
N VAL A 66 12.90 -24.67 -17.26
CA VAL A 66 13.40 -23.68 -18.24
C VAL A 66 12.95 -22.25 -17.93
N TYR A 67 12.11 -22.04 -16.92
CA TYR A 67 11.55 -20.73 -16.64
C TYR A 67 12.54 -19.82 -15.89
N CYS A 68 12.99 -18.78 -16.58
CA CYS A 68 13.80 -17.71 -16.03
C CYS A 68 12.97 -16.41 -15.93
N THR A 69 12.79 -15.88 -14.73
CA THR A 69 12.04 -14.64 -14.49
C THR A 69 12.71 -13.42 -15.14
N GLY A 70 14.04 -13.43 -15.30
CA GLY A 70 14.77 -12.38 -16.02
C GLY A 70 14.31 -12.22 -17.47
N ASP A 71 14.19 -13.33 -18.19
CA ASP A 71 13.94 -13.36 -19.64
C ASP A 71 12.45 -13.31 -19.98
N ASP A 72 11.59 -13.87 -19.13
CA ASP A 72 10.15 -13.90 -19.36
C ASP A 72 9.38 -12.98 -18.38
N PRO A 73 8.98 -11.78 -18.84
CA PRO A 73 8.34 -10.76 -17.99
C PRO A 73 6.84 -11.01 -17.78
N VAL A 74 6.30 -12.19 -18.11
CA VAL A 74 4.85 -12.45 -18.08
C VAL A 74 4.21 -12.05 -16.75
N VAL A 75 4.84 -12.36 -15.62
CA VAL A 75 4.33 -12.03 -14.29
C VAL A 75 4.34 -10.52 -14.07
N ARG A 76 5.48 -9.85 -14.31
CA ARG A 76 5.61 -8.38 -14.18
C ARG A 76 4.55 -7.64 -15.01
N VAL A 77 4.36 -8.07 -16.25
CA VAL A 77 3.37 -7.47 -17.17
C VAL A 77 1.95 -7.68 -16.67
N GLN A 78 1.58 -8.89 -16.24
CA GLN A 78 0.22 -9.15 -15.78
C GLN A 78 -0.08 -8.50 -14.43
N ILE A 79 0.90 -8.39 -13.54
CA ILE A 79 0.77 -7.65 -12.28
C ILE A 79 0.57 -6.15 -12.55
N GLY A 80 1.33 -5.56 -13.47
CA GLY A 80 1.12 -4.16 -13.87
C GLY A 80 -0.29 -3.92 -14.43
N ARG A 81 -0.80 -4.86 -15.25
CA ARG A 81 -2.18 -4.81 -15.74
C ARG A 81 -3.21 -4.99 -14.62
N LEU A 82 -2.96 -5.88 -13.66
CA LEU A 82 -3.82 -6.09 -12.50
C LEU A 82 -3.94 -4.81 -11.68
N ARG A 83 -2.82 -4.16 -11.35
CA ARG A 83 -2.79 -2.88 -10.61
C ARG A 83 -3.67 -1.82 -11.26
N ARG A 84 -3.47 -1.59 -12.57
CA ARG A 84 -4.27 -0.61 -13.32
C ARG A 84 -5.76 -0.94 -13.28
N LYS A 85 -6.09 -2.21 -13.45
CA LYS A 85 -7.49 -2.65 -13.49
C LYS A 85 -8.18 -2.58 -12.13
N LEU A 86 -7.45 -2.81 -11.04
CA LEU A 86 -7.92 -2.57 -9.68
C LEU A 86 -8.19 -1.07 -9.48
N ALA A 87 -7.26 -0.21 -9.90
CA ALA A 87 -7.46 1.24 -9.84
C ALA A 87 -8.71 1.69 -10.63
N ASP A 88 -8.86 1.22 -11.86
CA ASP A 88 -10.03 1.52 -12.71
C ASP A 88 -11.34 1.04 -12.07
N TYR A 89 -11.32 -0.15 -11.45
CA TYR A 89 -12.48 -0.71 -10.76
C TYR A 89 -12.92 0.18 -9.59
N TYR A 90 -11.99 0.53 -8.70
CA TYR A 90 -12.30 1.35 -7.52
C TYR A 90 -12.53 2.83 -7.83
N ALA A 91 -12.10 3.31 -9.00
CA ALA A 91 -12.47 4.62 -9.51
C ALA A 91 -13.92 4.67 -10.02
N THR A 92 -14.47 3.53 -10.48
CA THR A 92 -15.77 3.46 -11.17
C THR A 92 -16.81 2.64 -10.41
N HIS A 93 -16.73 1.31 -10.49
CA HIS A 93 -17.76 0.37 -10.03
C HIS A 93 -17.67 0.11 -8.52
N GLY A 94 -16.45 -0.03 -8.00
CA GLY A 94 -16.17 -0.29 -6.58
C GLY A 94 -16.00 0.99 -5.74
N ALA A 95 -16.42 2.15 -6.25
CA ALA A 95 -16.17 3.45 -5.63
C ALA A 95 -16.60 3.54 -4.16
N HIS A 96 -17.72 2.87 -3.83
CA HIS A 96 -18.34 2.83 -2.51
C HIS A 96 -18.11 1.52 -1.76
N GLU A 97 -17.31 0.61 -2.32
CA GLU A 97 -17.03 -0.64 -1.62
C GLU A 97 -16.18 -0.38 -0.38
N PRO A 98 -16.59 -0.91 0.78
CA PRO A 98 -15.87 -0.72 2.03
C PRO A 98 -14.60 -1.56 2.10
N LEU A 99 -14.26 -2.36 1.09
CA LEU A 99 -13.03 -3.14 1.03
C LEU A 99 -12.32 -2.82 -0.29
N ARG A 100 -11.08 -2.35 -0.18
CA ARG A 100 -10.22 -2.05 -1.32
C ARG A 100 -9.09 -3.06 -1.44
N LEU A 101 -8.93 -3.57 -2.65
CA LEU A 101 -7.87 -4.47 -3.02
C LEU A 101 -6.78 -3.74 -3.81
N SER A 102 -5.53 -3.94 -3.43
CA SER A 102 -4.37 -3.33 -4.10
C SER A 102 -3.19 -4.29 -4.17
N VAL A 103 -2.27 -4.04 -5.10
CA VAL A 103 -0.98 -4.74 -5.22
C VAL A 103 0.11 -3.68 -5.32
N PRO A 104 0.93 -3.44 -4.28
CA PRO A 104 1.97 -2.41 -4.31
C PRO A 104 2.98 -2.60 -5.45
N ALA A 105 3.57 -1.53 -6.01
CA ALA A 105 4.71 -1.63 -6.91
C ALA A 105 5.86 -2.47 -6.31
N GLY A 106 6.62 -3.13 -7.20
CA GLY A 106 7.74 -4.01 -6.83
C GLY A 106 7.39 -5.28 -6.04
N GLY A 107 6.15 -5.38 -5.54
CA GLY A 107 5.67 -6.54 -4.79
C GLY A 107 4.61 -7.34 -5.54
N TYR A 108 4.35 -8.53 -5.01
CA TYR A 108 3.32 -9.44 -5.52
C TYR A 108 2.27 -9.79 -4.45
N ARG A 109 2.20 -9.03 -3.36
CA ARG A 109 1.20 -9.24 -2.31
C ARG A 109 -0.12 -8.57 -2.71
N LEU A 110 -1.22 -9.31 -2.64
CA LEU A 110 -2.55 -8.70 -2.64
C LEU A 110 -2.86 -8.22 -1.24
N CYS A 111 -3.16 -6.95 -1.13
CA CYS A 111 -3.55 -6.34 0.11
C CYS A 111 -5.03 -5.98 0.10
N CYS A 112 -5.64 -6.09 1.27
CA CYS A 112 -7.05 -5.81 1.47
C CYS A 112 -7.18 -4.86 2.65
N GLU A 113 -7.79 -3.71 2.39
CA GLU A 113 -7.97 -2.67 3.40
C GLU A 113 -9.43 -2.28 3.45
N ARG A 114 -9.97 -2.15 4.66
CA ARG A 114 -11.31 -1.60 4.85
C ARG A 114 -11.24 -0.09 4.55
N TRP A 115 -12.22 0.45 3.87
CA TRP A 115 -12.24 1.82 3.38
C TRP A 115 -13.50 2.51 3.92
N GLY A 116 -13.32 3.66 4.58
CA GLY A 116 -14.42 4.53 4.97
C GLY A 116 -15.19 4.14 6.24
N ALA A 117 -14.51 3.83 7.35
CA ALA A 117 -15.14 4.11 8.65
C ALA A 117 -15.03 5.63 8.88
N PRO A 118 -16.14 6.38 8.96
CA PRO A 118 -16.07 7.74 9.47
C PRO A 118 -15.49 7.68 10.89
N LEU A 119 -14.63 8.63 11.24
CA LEU A 119 -14.37 8.92 12.65
C LEU A 119 -15.71 9.06 13.38
N ALA A 120 -15.82 8.49 14.58
CA ALA A 120 -17.07 8.34 15.32
C ALA A 120 -17.87 9.65 15.52
N ASP A 121 -17.24 10.81 15.34
CA ASP A 121 -17.79 12.15 15.53
C ASP A 121 -18.14 12.89 14.22
N GLY A 122 -17.90 12.27 13.05
CA GLY A 122 -18.21 12.84 11.73
C GLY A 122 -17.30 14.01 11.30
N ARG A 123 -16.26 14.35 12.07
CA ARG A 123 -15.31 15.41 11.71
C ARG A 123 -14.19 14.87 10.82
N PRO A 124 -13.68 15.67 9.87
CA PRO A 124 -12.59 15.23 9.04
C PRO A 124 -11.27 15.16 9.82
N ALA A 125 -10.65 13.99 9.87
CA ALA A 125 -9.32 13.81 10.44
C ALA A 125 -8.30 14.69 9.71
N VAL A 126 -7.21 15.07 10.37
CA VAL A 126 -6.09 15.76 9.71
C VAL A 126 -4.86 14.87 9.81
N LEU A 127 -4.31 14.49 8.65
CA LEU A 127 -3.01 13.83 8.58
C LEU A 127 -1.96 14.84 8.14
N CYS A 128 -1.03 15.16 9.03
CA CYS A 128 0.11 16.00 8.72
C CYS A 128 1.31 15.13 8.32
N VAL A 129 1.84 15.31 7.12
CA VAL A 129 3.02 14.57 6.64
C VAL A 129 4.25 15.48 6.72
N ARG A 130 5.20 15.16 7.59
CA ARG A 130 6.44 15.93 7.70
C ARG A 130 7.37 15.64 6.51
N PRO A 131 8.18 16.64 6.09
CA PRO A 131 9.27 16.37 5.17
C PRO A 131 10.16 15.23 5.67
N PHE A 132 10.42 14.26 4.82
CA PHE A 132 11.25 13.11 5.17
C PHE A 132 12.69 13.57 5.39
N SER A 133 13.26 13.21 6.53
CA SER A 133 14.62 13.63 6.91
C SER A 133 15.66 12.65 6.37
N CYS A 134 16.64 13.14 5.63
CA CYS A 134 17.80 12.32 5.25
C CYS A 134 18.84 12.34 6.38
N LEU A 135 19.23 11.16 6.87
CA LEU A 135 20.18 10.99 7.98
C LEU A 135 21.59 10.61 7.50
N THR A 136 21.81 10.60 6.18
CA THR A 136 23.07 10.28 5.51
C THR A 136 23.44 11.41 4.55
N SER A 137 24.71 11.50 4.16
CA SER A 137 25.19 12.47 3.17
C SER A 137 24.60 12.23 1.78
N LEU A 138 24.36 10.96 1.43
CA LEU A 138 23.65 10.56 0.23
C LEU A 138 22.14 10.45 0.50
N GLY A 139 21.30 10.79 -0.48
CA GLY A 139 19.85 10.53 -0.43
C GLY A 139 18.98 11.73 -0.07
N GLY A 140 19.54 12.93 0.07
CA GLY A 140 18.75 14.13 0.39
C GLY A 140 17.69 14.49 -0.66
N ALA A 141 18.02 14.35 -1.95
CA ALA A 141 17.05 14.57 -3.03
C ALA A 141 15.97 13.47 -3.03
N PHE A 142 16.38 12.21 -2.88
CA PHE A 142 15.49 11.06 -2.79
C PHE A 142 14.50 11.17 -1.62
N ALA A 143 14.94 11.63 -0.45
CA ALA A 143 14.06 11.83 0.70
C ALA A 143 12.99 12.91 0.43
N ARG A 144 13.33 13.97 -0.30
CA ARG A 144 12.37 15.00 -0.70
C ARG A 144 11.36 14.47 -1.72
N GLY A 145 11.83 13.82 -2.79
CA GLY A 145 10.97 13.25 -3.82
C GLY A 145 10.00 12.21 -3.25
N LEU A 146 10.52 11.29 -2.42
CA LEU A 146 9.70 10.32 -1.69
C LEU A 146 8.60 10.99 -0.85
N GLY A 147 8.92 12.10 -0.18
CA GLY A 147 7.96 12.85 0.62
C GLY A 147 6.86 13.50 -0.24
N GLU A 148 7.22 14.08 -1.39
CA GLU A 148 6.27 14.68 -2.33
C GLU A 148 5.33 13.63 -2.93
N GLU A 149 5.89 12.54 -3.45
CA GLU A 149 5.12 11.45 -4.07
C GLU A 149 4.21 10.76 -3.04
N LEU A 150 4.71 10.50 -1.84
CA LEU A 150 3.90 9.94 -0.77
C LEU A 150 2.73 10.87 -0.39
N CYS A 151 2.95 12.19 -0.38
CA CYS A 151 1.87 13.13 -0.06
C CYS A 151 0.78 13.15 -1.14
N ASP A 152 1.16 13.10 -2.41
CA ASP A 152 0.22 13.02 -3.53
C ASP A 152 -0.61 11.73 -3.46
N LEU A 153 0.07 10.59 -3.25
CA LEU A 153 -0.56 9.29 -3.08
C LEU A 153 -1.50 9.25 -1.86
N LEU A 154 -1.11 9.85 -0.74
CA LEU A 154 -1.97 9.93 0.45
C LEU A 154 -3.14 10.89 0.24
N PHE A 155 -2.96 12.00 -0.47
CA PHE A 155 -4.04 12.93 -0.78
C PHE A 155 -5.15 12.23 -1.55
N HIS A 156 -4.80 11.57 -2.66
CA HIS A 156 -5.76 10.76 -3.43
C HIS A 156 -6.21 9.51 -2.66
N GLY A 157 -5.33 8.95 -1.85
CA GLY A 157 -5.59 7.85 -0.94
C GLY A 157 -6.48 8.21 0.25
N PHE A 158 -6.84 9.49 0.44
CA PHE A 158 -7.71 9.94 1.53
C PHE A 158 -8.86 10.85 1.07
N GLU A 159 -8.93 11.17 -0.22
CA GLU A 159 -9.92 12.06 -0.84
C GLU A 159 -11.39 11.71 -0.48
N ARG A 160 -11.66 10.45 -0.08
CA ARG A 160 -12.99 9.98 0.31
C ARG A 160 -13.12 9.47 1.75
N ALA A 161 -12.05 9.51 2.55
CA ALA A 161 -12.05 9.06 3.95
C ALA A 161 -12.30 10.22 4.94
N SER A 162 -12.70 11.39 4.44
CA SER A 162 -12.76 12.63 5.23
C SER A 162 -11.43 12.94 5.94
N VAL A 163 -10.29 12.48 5.43
CA VAL A 163 -8.98 12.82 5.99
C VAL A 163 -8.35 13.92 5.14
N ARG A 164 -8.05 15.05 5.76
CA ARG A 164 -7.34 16.16 5.12
C ARG A 164 -5.84 15.95 5.28
N VAL A 165 -5.15 15.71 4.17
CA VAL A 165 -3.68 15.63 4.14
C VAL A 165 -3.09 17.03 4.13
N ARG A 166 -2.16 17.32 5.04
CA ARG A 166 -1.45 18.60 5.12
C ARG A 166 0.06 18.40 5.09
N LEU A 167 0.72 19.31 4.39
CA LEU A 167 2.16 19.46 4.34
C LEU A 167 2.55 20.68 5.19
N PRO A 168 2.97 20.51 6.45
CA PRO A 168 3.52 21.61 7.21
C PRO A 168 4.87 22.01 6.60
N ARG A 169 5.03 23.30 6.26
CA ARG A 169 6.28 23.87 5.73
C ARG A 169 7.42 23.95 6.75
N GLY A 170 7.28 23.31 7.92
CA GLY A 170 8.21 23.34 9.05
C GLY A 170 7.80 22.38 10.16
N ALA A 171 8.44 22.48 11.34
CA ALA A 171 7.91 21.82 12.53
C ALA A 171 6.52 22.40 12.83
N PRO A 172 5.49 21.58 13.06
CA PRO A 172 4.17 22.08 13.41
C PRO A 172 4.29 22.96 14.66
N THR A 173 3.78 24.18 14.60
CA THR A 173 3.81 25.05 15.78
C THR A 173 2.89 24.45 16.86
N PRO A 174 3.28 24.51 18.15
CA PRO A 174 2.39 24.11 19.24
C PRO A 174 1.13 24.98 19.19
N GLY A 175 0.03 24.43 18.68
CA GLY A 175 -1.18 25.19 18.32
C GLY A 175 -1.82 24.78 16.99
N GLU A 176 -1.02 24.39 15.98
CA GLU A 176 -1.50 24.02 14.63
C GLU A 176 -2.14 22.62 14.58
N LEU A 177 -1.84 21.76 15.56
CA LEU A 177 -2.35 20.39 15.67
C LEU A 177 -3.40 20.24 16.79
N THR A 178 -4.05 21.33 17.20
CA THR A 178 -5.00 21.40 18.33
C THR A 178 -6.38 20.80 18.03
N HIS A 179 -6.44 19.76 17.22
CA HIS A 179 -7.69 19.07 16.90
C HIS A 179 -7.68 17.66 17.52
N GLU A 180 -8.83 17.24 18.07
CA GLU A 180 -9.09 15.91 18.66
C GLU A 180 -8.82 14.73 17.69
N HIS A 181 -8.44 14.98 16.43
CA HIS A 181 -8.19 13.98 15.40
C HIS A 181 -7.02 14.39 14.49
N ALA A 182 -5.92 14.84 15.09
CA ALA A 182 -4.69 15.21 14.40
C ALA A 182 -3.65 14.09 14.46
N TYR A 183 -3.22 13.63 13.30
CA TYR A 183 -2.22 12.58 13.15
C TYR A 183 -0.97 13.13 12.47
N LEU A 184 0.19 12.58 12.82
CA LEU A 184 1.47 12.99 12.28
C LEU A 184 2.17 11.80 11.64
N LEU A 185 2.53 11.93 10.36
CA LEU A 185 3.41 10.99 9.67
C LEU A 185 4.83 11.56 9.63
N GLU A 186 5.76 10.85 10.22
CA GLU A 186 7.18 11.19 10.22
C GLU A 186 7.99 10.12 9.49
N GLY A 187 8.98 10.56 8.72
CA GLY A 187 9.82 9.70 7.91
C GLY A 187 11.28 10.07 7.98
N SER A 188 12.14 9.06 7.97
CA SER A 188 13.59 9.24 7.81
C SER A 188 14.16 8.28 6.78
N VAL A 189 15.14 8.76 6.02
CA VAL A 189 15.84 8.01 4.98
C VAL A 189 17.32 7.89 5.37
N ARG A 190 17.85 6.68 5.25
CA ARG A 190 19.29 6.40 5.25
C ARG A 190 19.63 5.75 3.93
N ALA A 191 20.59 6.32 3.22
CA ALA A 191 21.01 5.80 1.93
C ALA A 191 22.53 5.61 1.87
N GLU A 192 22.89 4.53 1.19
CA GLU A 192 24.23 4.18 0.75
C GLU A 192 24.20 4.03 -0.78
N ALA A 193 25.35 3.84 -1.42
CA ALA A 193 25.48 3.85 -2.88
C ALA A 193 24.49 2.92 -3.62
N ASN A 194 24.13 1.78 -3.02
CA ASN A 194 23.24 0.79 -3.63
C ASN A 194 22.20 0.23 -2.65
N ARG A 195 21.84 1.02 -1.63
CA ARG A 195 20.85 0.61 -0.64
C ARG A 195 20.16 1.83 -0.05
N VAL A 196 18.86 1.72 0.16
CA VAL A 196 18.07 2.70 0.91
C VAL A 196 17.25 2.02 1.98
N ARG A 197 17.17 2.67 3.13
CA ARG A 197 16.27 2.32 4.23
C ARG A 197 15.43 3.53 4.58
N VAL A 198 14.12 3.34 4.52
CA VAL A 198 13.13 4.31 4.95
C VAL A 198 12.48 3.83 6.24
N ALA A 199 12.48 4.64 7.28
CA ALA A 199 11.73 4.39 8.50
C ALA A 199 10.58 5.39 8.60
N VAL A 200 9.36 4.90 8.82
CA VAL A 200 8.14 5.71 8.85
C VAL A 200 7.40 5.45 10.15
N ARG A 201 6.83 6.51 10.74
CA ARG A 201 6.06 6.47 11.98
C ARG A 201 4.77 7.26 11.80
N LEU A 202 3.67 6.72 12.31
CA LEU A 202 2.38 7.38 12.41
C LEU A 202 2.05 7.58 13.89
N LEU A 203 1.75 8.82 14.27
CA LEU A 203 1.45 9.21 15.64
C LEU A 203 0.04 9.81 15.74
N ASP A 204 -0.60 9.57 16.87
CA ASP A 204 -1.75 10.35 17.35
C ASP A 204 -1.23 11.51 18.18
N VAL A 205 -1.44 12.74 17.71
CA VAL A 205 -0.93 13.95 18.36
C VAL A 205 -1.75 14.29 19.60
N GLY A 206 -3.06 14.02 19.59
CA GLY A 206 -3.94 14.28 20.72
C GLY A 206 -3.63 13.35 21.89
N ALA A 207 -3.44 12.06 21.61
CA ALA A 207 -3.08 11.06 22.61
C ALA A 207 -1.56 11.04 22.93
N GLY A 208 -0.73 11.70 22.12
CA GLY A 208 0.72 11.69 22.26
C GLY A 208 1.35 10.31 22.09
N SER A 209 0.73 9.42 21.30
CA SER A 209 1.11 8.01 21.21
C SER A 209 1.53 7.59 19.79
N LEU A 210 2.44 6.61 19.71
CA LEU A 210 2.85 6.01 18.44
C LEU A 210 1.82 4.94 18.04
N LEU A 211 1.09 5.19 16.96
CA LEU A 211 0.13 4.23 16.41
C LEU A 211 0.80 3.13 15.61
N TRP A 212 1.78 3.52 14.79
CA TRP A 212 2.45 2.57 13.90
C TRP A 212 3.87 3.01 13.55
N SER A 213 4.74 2.03 13.30
CA SER A 213 6.09 2.25 12.80
C SER A 213 6.51 1.07 11.90
N ALA A 214 7.13 1.37 10.78
CA ALA A 214 7.71 0.36 9.90
C ALA A 214 9.02 0.81 9.25
N ARG A 215 9.74 -0.17 8.72
CA ARG A 215 10.97 0.02 7.96
C ARG A 215 10.85 -0.64 6.60
N PHE A 216 11.28 0.08 5.57
CA PHE A 216 11.30 -0.36 4.19
C PHE A 216 12.74 -0.32 3.70
N ASP A 217 13.29 -1.49 3.42
CA ASP A 217 14.63 -1.65 2.85
C ASP A 217 14.50 -1.94 1.35
N ARG A 218 15.32 -1.27 0.54
CA ARG A 218 15.51 -1.58 -0.88
C ARG A 218 16.99 -1.61 -1.23
N GLY A 219 17.38 -2.62 -1.98
CA GLY A 219 18.67 -2.67 -2.64
C GLY A 219 18.56 -2.05 -4.03
N GLY A 220 19.66 -1.50 -4.53
CA GLY A 220 19.70 -0.82 -5.82
C GLY A 220 20.01 0.67 -5.72
N PRO A 221 20.22 1.32 -6.87
CA PRO A 221 20.44 2.75 -6.96
C PRO A 221 19.20 3.55 -6.54
N LEU A 222 19.43 4.81 -6.14
CA LEU A 222 18.39 5.78 -5.76
C LEU A 222 17.71 6.38 -7.00
N LEU A 223 17.01 5.54 -7.76
CA LEU A 223 16.26 5.93 -8.95
C LEU A 223 14.82 6.33 -8.59
N ILE A 224 14.18 7.09 -9.48
CA ILE A 224 12.76 7.47 -9.38
C ILE A 224 11.87 6.23 -9.26
N ALA A 225 12.20 5.13 -9.95
CA ALA A 225 11.43 3.89 -9.81
C ALA A 225 11.47 3.32 -8.37
N THR A 226 12.61 3.43 -7.68
CA THR A 226 12.76 3.01 -6.28
C THR A 226 11.98 3.93 -5.34
N GLU A 227 11.94 5.23 -5.67
CA GLU A 227 11.15 6.24 -4.96
C GLU A 227 9.66 5.92 -5.02
N GLN A 228 9.13 5.75 -6.24
CA GLN A 228 7.73 5.40 -6.49
C GLN A 228 7.33 4.10 -5.80
N GLU A 229 8.17 3.07 -5.90
CA GLU A 229 7.90 1.79 -5.25
C GLU A 229 7.77 1.92 -3.74
N LEU A 230 8.65 2.71 -3.11
CA LEU A 230 8.62 2.95 -1.67
C LEU A 230 7.43 3.83 -1.28
N ALA A 231 7.12 4.88 -2.06
CA ALA A 231 6.00 5.77 -1.81
C ALA A 231 4.67 4.99 -1.82
N GLU A 232 4.45 4.15 -2.83
CA GLU A 232 3.26 3.29 -2.94
C GLU A 232 3.16 2.30 -1.77
N ALA A 233 4.27 1.62 -1.44
CA ALA A 233 4.29 0.67 -0.33
C ALA A 233 4.01 1.33 1.03
N ILE A 234 4.57 2.52 1.27
CA ILE A 234 4.34 3.29 2.49
C ILE A 234 2.91 3.80 2.53
N CYS A 235 2.41 4.42 1.45
CA CYS A 235 1.06 4.98 1.36
C CYS A 235 0.03 3.92 1.74
N HIS A 236 0.13 2.76 1.12
CA HIS A 236 -0.75 1.65 1.37
C HIS A 236 -0.72 1.22 2.85
N CYS A 237 0.48 0.98 3.42
CA CYS A 237 0.57 0.66 4.84
C CYS A 237 -0.04 1.74 5.75
N VAL A 238 0.16 3.03 5.45
CA VAL A 238 -0.36 4.14 6.25
C VAL A 238 -1.89 4.17 6.21
N ILE A 239 -2.49 4.06 5.02
CA ILE A 239 -3.96 4.00 4.87
C ILE A 239 -4.53 2.84 5.71
N GLY A 240 -3.96 1.64 5.58
CA GLY A 240 -4.40 0.48 6.34
C GLY A 240 -4.25 0.61 7.86
N GLN A 241 -3.33 1.44 8.35
CA GLN A 241 -3.21 1.73 9.80
C GLN A 241 -4.19 2.81 10.24
N PHE A 242 -4.37 3.84 9.41
CA PHE A 242 -5.31 4.93 9.69
C PHE A 242 -6.74 4.38 9.86
N VAL A 243 -7.16 3.48 8.97
CA VAL A 243 -8.47 2.82 9.06
C VAL A 243 -8.61 1.98 10.35
N ARG A 244 -7.54 1.35 10.83
CA ARG A 244 -7.58 0.50 12.02
C ARG A 244 -7.66 1.27 13.33
N HIS A 245 -7.12 2.48 13.35
CA HIS A 245 -6.99 3.29 14.56
C HIS A 245 -7.92 4.50 14.60
N ALA A 246 -8.45 4.94 13.45
CA ALA A 246 -9.41 6.04 13.32
C ALA A 246 -10.85 5.54 13.05
N GLY A 247 -11.09 4.23 13.09
CA GLY A 247 -12.41 3.60 12.88
C GLY A 247 -13.00 3.00 14.14
#